data_AF-A0A4Y8CCL7-F1
#
_entry.id   AF-A0A4Y8CCL7-F1
#
_cell.length_a   1.000
_cell.length_b   1.000
_cell.length_c   1.000
_cell.angle_alpha   90.00
_cell.angle_beta   90.00
_cell.angle_gamma   90.00
#
_symmetry.space_group_name_H-M   'P 1'
#
loop_
_entity.id
_entity.type
_entity.pdbx_description
1 polymer ?
#
loop_
_entity_poly.entity_id
_entity_poly.type
_entity_poly.pdbx_seq_one_letter_code
_entity_poly.pdbx_strand_id
1 'polypeptide(L)' 'ITTNYALGAGLNPLKDGIFMEDKDSLYAIVLATRKGEETSQKSLVIKEILTSDKIKNFIIEKYKGSVIPTF' A
#
# COMPACT_ATOMS: atom_id res chain seq x y z
N ILE A 1 4.54 9.16 3.06
CA ILE A 1 5.92 8.72 2.69
C ILE A 1 6.00 7.18 2.77
N THR A 2 6.97 6.53 2.11
CA THR A 2 7.20 5.08 2.26
C THR A 2 7.99 4.74 3.53
N THR A 3 7.32 4.16 4.54
CA THR A 3 7.86 3.91 5.89
C THR A 3 8.63 2.57 6.00
N ASN A 4 9.15 2.04 4.89
CA ASN A 4 9.76 0.69 4.86
C ASN A 4 10.98 0.55 5.79
N TYR A 5 11.79 1.59 5.93
CA TYR A 5 12.98 1.57 6.79
C TYR A 5 12.62 1.42 8.28
N ALA A 6 11.53 2.06 8.72
CA ALA A 6 11.10 2.03 10.11
C ALA A 6 10.34 0.72 10.43
N LEU A 7 9.52 0.23 9.50
CA LEU A 7 8.83 -1.06 9.64
C LEU A 7 9.81 -2.22 9.80
N GLY A 8 10.90 -2.22 9.01
CA GLY A 8 11.95 -3.24 9.12
C GLY A 8 12.71 -3.20 10.45
N ALA A 9 12.78 -2.04 11.10
CA ALA A 9 13.34 -1.86 12.43
C ALA A 9 12.35 -2.17 13.57
N GLY A 10 11.13 -2.61 13.25
CA GLY A 10 10.09 -2.92 14.23
C GLY A 10 9.33 -1.71 14.78
N LEU A 11 9.54 -0.52 14.21
CA LEU A 11 8.84 0.71 14.61
C LEU A 11 7.48 0.78 13.92
N ASN A 12 6.46 1.21 14.67
CA ASN A 12 5.12 1.46 14.16
C ASN A 12 4.83 2.97 14.16
N PRO A 13 4.57 3.62 13.00
CA PRO A 13 4.30 5.06 12.95
C PRO A 13 3.13 5.52 13.83
N LEU A 14 2.12 4.69 14.06
CA LEU A 14 0.99 5.04 14.94
C LEU A 14 1.37 5.06 16.44
N LYS A 15 2.47 4.41 16.82
CA LYS A 15 2.91 4.31 18.22
C LYS A 15 4.17 5.15 18.48
N ASP A 16 5.12 5.06 17.58
CA ASP A 16 6.48 5.59 17.73
C ASP A 16 6.71 6.85 16.89
N GLY A 17 5.74 7.21 16.03
CA GLY A 17 5.82 8.41 15.20
C GLY A 17 5.64 9.68 16.03
N ILE A 18 6.60 10.60 15.91
CA ILE A 18 6.49 11.95 16.50
C ILE A 18 5.50 12.80 15.68
N PHE A 19 5.46 12.58 14.37
CA PHE A 19 4.52 13.20 13.45
C PHE A 19 4.08 12.16 12.41
N MET A 20 2.83 12.30 11.97
CA MET A 20 2.27 11.49 10.91
C MET A 20 1.69 12.36 9.82
N GLU A 21 1.87 11.92 8.59
CA GLU A 21 1.20 12.49 7.44
C GLU A 21 -0.29 12.13 7.47
N ASP A 22 -1.14 13.04 6.97
CA ASP A 22 -2.56 12.78 6.84
C ASP A 22 -2.82 11.58 5.92
N LYS A 23 -3.87 10.81 6.22
CA LYS A 23 -4.33 9.69 5.39
C LYS A 23 -4.73 10.14 3.98
N ASP A 24 -5.15 11.39 3.81
CA ASP A 24 -5.60 11.96 2.54
C ASP A 24 -4.43 12.58 1.71
N SER A 25 -3.22 12.04 1.89
CA SER A 25 -2.01 12.44 1.18
C SER A 25 -1.97 11.98 -0.29
N LEU A 26 -1.22 12.73 -1.12
CA LEU A 26 -0.99 12.43 -2.53
C LEU A 26 0.04 11.30 -2.78
N TYR A 27 0.61 10.68 -1.75
CA TYR A 27 1.67 9.67 -1.88
C TYR A 27 1.17 8.21 -1.93
N ALA A 28 0.05 7.96 -2.59
CA ALA A 28 -0.41 6.58 -2.82
C ALA A 28 0.61 5.78 -3.66
N ILE A 29 0.88 4.52 -3.26
CA ILE A 29 1.68 3.60 -4.07
C ILE A 29 0.78 3.04 -5.18
N VAL A 30 1.27 3.07 -6.42
CA VAL A 30 0.50 2.67 -7.61
C VAL A 30 1.12 1.47 -8.32
N LEU A 31 0.26 0.68 -8.97
CA LEU A 31 0.68 -0.28 -9.98
C LEU A 31 0.96 0.46 -11.29
N ALA A 32 2.21 0.45 -11.75
CA ALA A 32 2.61 1.01 -13.03
C ALA A 32 2.81 -0.09 -14.08
N THR A 33 2.46 0.20 -15.33
CA THR A 33 2.68 -0.69 -16.49
C THR A 33 3.41 0.08 -17.60
N ARG A 34 3.99 -0.63 -18.57
CA ARG A 34 4.48 0.03 -19.79
C ARG A 34 3.29 0.55 -20.59
N LYS A 35 3.50 1.65 -21.31
CA LYS A 35 2.49 2.21 -22.21
C LYS A 35 2.03 1.15 -23.23
N GLY A 36 0.72 0.97 -23.37
CA GLY A 36 0.11 -0.04 -24.24
C GLY A 36 -0.10 -1.40 -23.58
N GLU A 37 0.37 -1.61 -22.35
CA GLU A 37 0.16 -2.86 -21.59
C GLU A 37 -0.90 -2.71 -20.48
N GLU A 38 -1.58 -1.57 -20.40
CA GLU A 38 -2.54 -1.25 -19.32
C GLU A 38 -3.68 -2.27 -19.25
N THR A 39 -4.08 -2.80 -20.41
CA THR A 39 -5.17 -3.78 -20.58
C THR A 39 -4.67 -5.18 -20.95
N SER A 40 -3.36 -5.43 -20.87
CA SER A 40 -2.85 -6.79 -21.06
C SER A 40 -3.46 -7.73 -20.02
N GLN A 41 -3.69 -9.00 -20.39
CA GLN A 41 -4.26 -9.99 -19.47
C GLN A 41 -3.46 -10.07 -18.15
N LYS A 42 -2.12 -10.00 -18.24
CA LYS A 42 -1.25 -9.96 -17.06
C LYS A 42 -1.52 -8.75 -16.17
N SER A 43 -1.62 -7.56 -16.75
CA SER A 43 -1.87 -6.32 -16.01
C SER A 43 -3.22 -6.34 -15.30
N LEU A 44 -4.26 -6.85 -15.97
CA LEU A 44 -5.60 -6.96 -15.41
C LEU A 44 -5.65 -7.95 -14.23
N VAL A 45 -5.03 -9.13 -14.38
CA VAL A 45 -4.95 -10.14 -13.30
C VAL A 45 -4.21 -9.57 -12.09
N ILE A 46 -3.09 -8.87 -12.29
CA ILE A 46 -2.33 -8.26 -11.18
C ILE A 46 -3.17 -7.17 -10.51
N LYS A 47 -3.83 -6.31 -11.29
CA LYS A 47 -4.71 -5.26 -10.75
C LYS A 47 -5.80 -5.87 -9.86
N GLU A 48 -6.52 -6.87 -10.36
CA GLU A 48 -7.60 -7.54 -9.63
C GLU A 48 -7.12 -8.17 -8.31
N ILE A 49 -5.98 -8.88 -8.33
CA ILE A 49 -5.41 -9.49 -7.14
C ILE A 49 -5.02 -8.40 -6.13
N LEU A 50 -4.29 -7.37 -6.56
CA LEU A 50 -3.82 -6.31 -5.68
C LEU A 50 -4.95 -5.51 -5.06
N THR A 51 -6.08 -5.34 -5.77
CA THR A 51 -7.26 -4.63 -5.25
C THR A 51 -8.31 -5.55 -4.61
N SER A 52 -7.98 -6.81 -4.33
CA SER A 52 -8.93 -7.77 -3.73
C SER A 52 -9.11 -7.57 -2.23
N ASP A 53 -10.28 -7.97 -1.70
CA ASP A 53 -10.55 -7.97 -0.26
C ASP A 53 -9.54 -8.79 0.53
N LYS A 54 -9.03 -9.88 -0.06
CA LYS A 54 -7.99 -10.71 0.56
C LYS A 54 -6.71 -9.90 0.81
N ILE A 55 -6.28 -9.11 -0.17
CA ILE A 55 -5.08 -8.26 -0.02
C ILE A 55 -5.36 -7.08 0.92
N LYS A 56 -6.55 -6.48 0.85
CA LYS A 56 -6.98 -5.43 1.78
C LYS A 56 -6.90 -5.90 3.23
N ASN A 57 -7.48 -7.05 3.54
CA ASN A 57 -7.46 -7.64 4.87
C ASN A 57 -6.03 -8.00 5.32
N PHE A 58 -5.23 -8.58 4.43
CA PHE A 58 -3.82 -8.84 4.70
C PHE A 58 -3.05 -7.58 5.11
N ILE A 59 -3.26 -6.46 4.39
CA ILE A 59 -2.60 -5.18 4.72
C ILE A 59 -3.00 -4.71 6.12
N ILE A 60 -4.29 -4.71 6.42
CA ILE A 60 -4.84 -4.26 7.71
C ILE A 60 -4.28 -5.11 8.86
N GLU A 61 -4.30 -6.43 8.72
CA GLU A 61 -3.85 -7.37 9.76
C GLU A 61 -2.33 -7.31 9.96
N LYS A 62 -1.57 -7.30 8.87
CA LYS A 62 -0.11 -7.36 8.91
C LYS A 62 0.50 -6.07 9.43
N TYR A 63 0.01 -4.93 8.96
CA TYR A 63 0.62 -3.63 9.21
C TYR A 63 -0.12 -2.80 10.25
N LYS A 64 -1.31 -3.23 10.72
CA LYS A 64 -2.01 -2.64 11.87
C LYS A 64 -2.16 -1.12 11.78
N GLY A 65 -2.49 -0.63 10.58
CA GLY A 65 -2.70 0.80 10.29
C GLY A 65 -1.43 1.58 9.90
N SER A 66 -0.24 0.97 9.96
CA SER A 66 0.99 1.61 9.44
C SER A 66 1.04 1.67 7.91
N VAL A 67 0.22 0.86 7.23
CA VAL A 67 -0.02 0.89 5.79
C VAL A 67 -1.53 0.97 5.59
N ILE A 68 -1.97 1.92 4.77
CA ILE A 68 -3.39 2.22 4.55
C ILE A 68 -3.75 1.83 3.10
N PRO A 69 -4.68 0.88 2.88
CA PRO A 69 -5.20 0.58 1.54
C PRO A 69 -5.97 1.77 0.95
N THR A 70 -5.80 2.02 -0.35
CA THR A 70 -6.47 3.12 -1.08
C THR A 70 -7.59 2.64 -2.00
N PHE A 71 -8.09 1.42 -1.79
CA PHE A 71 -9.11 0.75 -2.60
C PHE A 71 -10.08 -0.04 -1.71
#